data_AF-A0A654B6E0-F1
#
_entry.id   AF-A0A654B6E0-F1
#
_cell.length_a   1.000
_cell.length_b   1.000
_cell.length_c   1.000
_cell.angle_alpha   90.00
_cell.angle_beta   90.00
_cell.angle_gamma   90.00
#
_symmetry.space_group_name_H-M   'P 1'
#
loop_
_entity.id
_entity.type
_entity.pdbx_description
1 polymer ?
#
loop_
_entity_poly.entity_id
_entity_poly.type
_entity_poly.pdbx_seq_one_letter_code
_entity_poly.pdbx_strand_id
1 'polypeptide(L)'
;MNAPVKPTAPYADSAYRSSAIPAQPPHKWSQDANRTGTTRTQLRWGHYANLEPWQDVDAQLQSGMRDYLDGKKEDDLYINQKRWNFDNTSKWMILIPYLKYSFLFFIPWVLWGFVITEALAAAMAWATGINSVNSYVVITFISLIIAFFFVGLSAWYIWGGDNPRYKRYLIQVGAGLALALIASLFTFQSTSTGTNMFWLCAYMAFSVFMGLIGWDYLQDLYLRVFAHDGSGFNRQTGMLSIGRRFQRPFSAPLYEFDATLEFRPGPHGNSGFAIWLHHRYTSVEVFLGGKIQSLGMNLEEALAFWDTLQRYMDVTQPLPELPILEQFRHLDPTTAEHDRQSKRDPRRWRDMPYKVWERRGRAEMMKRNREYKWQEQPCILQSKIDPNLSIEVYYRQQEAKGMQATPKGDDFDNVHRR
;
A
#
# COMPACT_ATOMS: atom_id res chain seq x y z
N MET A 1 -0.26 4.39 20.73
CA MET A 1 0.67 5.07 19.81
C MET A 1 1.77 5.67 20.66
N ASN A 2 3.01 5.21 20.55
CA ASN A 2 4.12 5.92 21.18
C ASN A 2 4.34 7.19 20.36
N ALA A 3 4.32 8.35 21.00
CA ALA A 3 4.57 9.61 20.32
C ALA A 3 5.97 9.55 19.65
N PRO A 4 6.12 10.04 18.40
CA PRO A 4 7.42 10.10 17.76
C PRO A 4 8.36 10.95 18.63
N VAL A 5 9.52 10.39 18.98
CA VAL A 5 10.57 11.11 19.71
C VAL A 5 11.00 12.29 18.84
N LYS A 6 10.66 13.51 19.26
CA LYS A 6 11.11 14.74 18.60
C LYS A 6 12.55 15.02 19.08
N PRO A 7 13.54 15.08 18.19
CA PRO A 7 14.90 15.40 18.58
C PRO A 7 15.01 16.86 19.04
N THR A 8 15.90 17.11 19.99
CA THR A 8 16.23 18.46 20.51
C THR A 8 17.12 19.26 19.56
N ALA A 9 17.86 18.57 18.68
CA ALA A 9 18.62 19.11 17.55
C ALA A 9 17.91 18.78 16.21
N PRO A 10 18.32 19.36 15.06
CA PRO A 10 17.68 19.08 13.77
C PRO A 10 17.68 17.58 13.40
N TYR A 11 18.71 16.86 13.86
CA TYR A 11 18.88 15.42 13.74
C TYR A 11 19.19 14.81 15.11
N ALA A 12 18.68 13.61 15.38
CA ALA A 12 19.04 12.83 16.56
C ALA A 12 20.46 12.28 16.45
N ASP A 13 21.07 11.90 17.57
CA ASP A 13 22.36 11.20 17.57
C ASP A 13 22.31 9.83 16.89
N SER A 14 21.12 9.23 16.83
CA SER A 14 20.84 7.98 16.12
C SER A 14 20.61 8.16 14.60
N ALA A 15 20.59 9.41 14.11
CA ALA A 15 20.37 9.68 12.70
C ALA A 15 21.40 8.98 11.83
N TYR A 16 20.96 8.48 10.67
CA TYR A 16 21.85 7.74 9.80
C TYR A 16 22.93 8.66 9.20
N ARG A 17 24.19 8.27 9.39
CA ARG A 17 25.37 8.93 8.84
C ARG A 17 26.27 7.85 8.24
N SER A 18 26.52 7.89 6.93
CA SER A 18 27.36 6.89 6.27
C SER A 18 28.76 6.77 6.88
N SER A 19 29.32 7.87 7.40
CA SER A 19 30.64 7.90 8.03
C SER A 19 30.70 7.39 9.47
N ALA A 20 29.56 7.33 10.17
CA ALA A 20 29.50 7.06 11.62
C ALA A 20 28.61 5.86 11.98
N ILE A 21 28.62 4.82 11.14
CA ILE A 21 27.87 3.59 11.39
C ILE A 21 28.55 2.79 12.51
N PRO A 22 27.81 2.36 13.56
CA PRO A 22 28.37 1.57 14.65
C PRO A 22 28.82 0.18 14.19
N ALA A 23 29.69 -0.47 14.97
CA ALA A 23 29.98 -1.89 14.79
C ALA A 23 28.70 -2.71 14.99
N GLN A 24 28.51 -3.71 14.14
CA GLN A 24 27.29 -4.52 14.11
C GLN A 24 27.64 -6.00 14.30
N PRO A 25 26.82 -6.76 15.04
CA PRO A 25 26.99 -8.20 15.16
C PRO A 25 26.69 -8.89 13.82
N PRO A 26 27.24 -10.10 13.60
CA PRO A 26 26.93 -10.89 12.41
C PRO A 26 25.44 -11.21 12.34
N HIS A 27 24.97 -11.55 11.14
CA HIS A 27 23.59 -11.99 10.90
C HIS A 27 23.18 -13.10 11.86
N LYS A 28 21.93 -13.03 12.34
CA LYS A 28 21.37 -14.09 13.19
C LYS A 28 21.38 -15.45 12.49
N TRP A 29 21.09 -15.45 11.19
CA TRP A 29 21.19 -16.62 10.32
C TRP A 29 22.33 -16.43 9.34
N SER A 30 23.30 -17.34 9.33
CA SER A 30 24.50 -17.26 8.48
C SER A 30 24.17 -17.20 6.99
N GLN A 31 23.12 -17.90 6.56
CA GLN A 31 22.62 -17.87 5.18
C GLN A 31 22.12 -16.49 4.73
N ASP A 32 21.72 -15.63 5.68
CA ASP A 32 21.19 -14.30 5.38
C ASP A 32 22.30 -13.28 5.16
N ALA A 33 23.57 -13.64 5.40
CA ALA A 33 24.72 -12.77 5.16
C ALA A 33 24.91 -12.45 3.67
N ASN A 34 24.52 -13.39 2.79
CA ASN A 34 24.44 -13.16 1.35
C ASN A 34 23.10 -13.66 0.81
N ARG A 35 22.16 -12.74 0.61
CA ARG A 35 20.82 -13.03 0.07
C ARG A 35 20.76 -13.07 -1.46
N THR A 36 21.90 -13.13 -2.12
CA THR A 36 21.97 -13.27 -3.58
C THR A 36 21.61 -14.70 -3.98
N GLY A 37 20.62 -14.83 -4.86
CA GLY A 37 20.16 -16.09 -5.40
C GLY A 37 19.62 -15.92 -6.83
N THR A 38 18.80 -16.86 -7.29
CA THR A 38 18.31 -16.87 -8.67
C THR A 38 17.38 -15.71 -9.00
N THR A 39 16.55 -15.28 -8.04
CA THR A 39 15.51 -14.24 -8.25
C THR A 39 15.83 -12.92 -7.57
N ARG A 40 16.82 -12.91 -6.66
CA ARG A 40 17.18 -11.77 -5.83
C ARG A 40 18.67 -11.51 -5.86
N THR A 41 19.05 -10.23 -5.89
CA THR A 41 20.46 -9.82 -5.80
C THR A 41 20.63 -8.88 -4.63
N GLN A 42 21.62 -9.13 -3.77
CA GLN A 42 21.89 -8.24 -2.64
C GLN A 42 22.47 -6.91 -3.11
N LEU A 43 21.91 -5.82 -2.60
CA LEU A 43 22.37 -4.46 -2.88
C LEU A 43 23.40 -4.03 -1.84
N ARG A 44 24.38 -3.27 -2.32
CA ARG A 44 25.47 -2.69 -1.54
C ARG A 44 25.06 -1.30 -1.02
N TRP A 45 25.68 -0.92 0.09
CA TRP A 45 25.44 0.33 0.79
C TRP A 45 26.61 1.32 0.63
N GLY A 46 26.30 2.62 0.72
CA GLY A 46 27.26 3.64 1.12
C GLY A 46 28.07 4.35 0.04
N HIS A 47 27.71 4.16 -1.23
CA HIS A 47 28.35 4.84 -2.35
C HIS A 47 27.31 5.56 -3.19
N TYR A 48 27.28 6.88 -3.04
CA TYR A 48 26.22 7.71 -3.61
C TYR A 48 26.52 8.12 -5.05
N ALA A 49 25.62 7.76 -5.97
CA ALA A 49 25.73 8.12 -7.38
C ALA A 49 25.25 9.56 -7.66
N ASN A 50 24.42 10.12 -6.77
CA ASN A 50 23.73 11.39 -6.98
C ASN A 50 22.89 11.40 -8.27
N LEU A 51 22.20 10.28 -8.50
CA LEU A 51 21.32 10.05 -9.63
C LEU A 51 19.93 9.69 -9.11
N GLU A 52 18.91 10.30 -9.71
CA GLU A 52 17.52 10.08 -9.33
C GLU A 52 16.84 9.10 -10.30
N PRO A 53 15.83 8.33 -9.85
CA PRO A 53 14.99 7.56 -10.74
C PRO A 53 14.15 8.51 -11.61
N TRP A 54 14.36 8.47 -12.94
CA TRP A 54 13.59 9.28 -13.88
C TRP A 54 12.11 8.95 -13.83
N GLN A 55 11.71 7.71 -13.53
CA GLN A 55 10.29 7.34 -13.47
C GLN A 55 9.54 8.10 -12.38
N ASP A 56 10.16 8.26 -11.21
CA ASP A 56 9.55 9.01 -10.10
C ASP A 56 9.57 10.51 -10.40
N VAL A 57 10.66 11.03 -10.99
CA VAL A 57 10.73 12.44 -11.41
C VAL A 57 9.67 12.76 -12.47
N ASP A 58 9.49 11.87 -13.46
CA ASP A 58 8.49 12.01 -14.52
C ASP A 58 7.08 11.99 -13.94
N ALA A 59 6.77 11.03 -13.05
CA ALA A 59 5.47 10.93 -12.39
C ALA A 59 5.15 12.19 -11.55
N GLN A 60 6.13 12.73 -10.82
CA GLN A 60 5.94 13.93 -10.00
C GLN A 60 5.77 15.22 -10.83
N LEU A 61 6.36 15.28 -12.03
CA LEU A 61 6.24 16.46 -12.91
C LEU A 61 4.94 16.43 -13.75
N GLN A 62 4.35 15.25 -13.99
CA GLN A 62 3.06 15.13 -14.69
C GLN A 62 1.94 15.84 -13.89
N SER A 63 1.15 16.68 -14.57
CA SER A 63 0.12 17.50 -13.93
C SER A 63 -1.05 16.63 -13.45
N GLY A 64 -1.00 16.22 -12.20
CA GLY A 64 -2.03 15.43 -11.52
C GLY A 64 -1.63 15.04 -10.10
N MET A 65 -0.33 15.01 -9.81
CA MET A 65 0.24 14.69 -8.50
C MET A 65 0.87 15.92 -7.83
N ARG A 66 0.20 17.07 -7.94
CA ARG A 66 0.63 18.32 -7.30
C ARG A 66 -0.10 18.48 -5.97
N ASP A 67 0.28 17.67 -4.99
CA ASP A 67 -0.08 17.93 -3.59
C ASP A 67 0.74 19.13 -3.11
N TYR A 68 0.28 20.33 -3.47
CA TYR A 68 0.77 21.55 -2.82
C TYR A 68 0.17 21.62 -1.42
N LEU A 69 0.99 22.05 -0.46
CA LEU A 69 0.60 22.34 0.91
C LEU A 69 -0.70 23.16 0.97
N ASP A 70 -1.82 22.53 1.29
CA ASP A 70 -2.98 23.24 1.84
C ASP A 70 -2.78 23.43 3.35
N GLY A 71 -1.89 24.37 3.67
CA GLY A 71 -1.82 25.17 4.90
C GLY A 71 -1.67 24.50 6.28
N LYS A 72 -1.96 23.22 6.52
CA LYS A 72 -2.08 22.70 7.91
C LYS A 72 -1.57 21.28 8.20
N LYS A 73 -0.98 20.56 7.23
CA LYS A 73 -0.66 19.13 7.42
C LYS A 73 0.66 18.68 6.76
N GLU A 74 1.78 19.34 7.08
CA GLU A 74 3.14 18.93 6.63
C GLU A 74 3.46 17.47 7.00
N ASP A 75 2.96 16.99 8.15
CA ASP A 75 3.19 15.64 8.65
C ASP A 75 2.32 14.56 7.94
N ASP A 76 1.25 14.96 7.23
CA ASP A 76 0.38 14.03 6.49
C ASP A 76 0.85 13.81 5.05
N LEU A 77 1.92 14.47 4.62
CA LEU A 77 2.47 14.31 3.27
C LEU A 77 3.14 12.95 3.10
N TYR A 78 3.08 12.43 1.87
CA TYR A 78 3.78 11.20 1.47
C TYR A 78 5.29 11.28 1.73
N ILE A 79 5.91 12.42 1.45
CA ILE A 79 7.34 12.66 1.72
C ILE A 79 7.57 14.14 2.08
N ASN A 80 8.42 14.37 3.08
CA ASN A 80 8.92 15.70 3.45
C ASN A 80 10.41 15.61 3.85
N GLN A 81 10.99 16.67 4.41
CA GLN A 81 12.39 16.69 4.86
C GLN A 81 12.69 15.84 6.11
N LYS A 82 11.65 15.40 6.84
CA LYS A 82 11.80 14.65 8.09
C LYS A 82 11.52 13.17 7.89
N ARG A 83 10.51 12.85 7.06
CA ARG A 83 9.92 11.52 6.94
C ARG A 83 9.45 11.21 5.53
N TRP A 84 9.69 9.98 5.11
CA TRP A 84 9.13 9.37 3.91
C TRP A 84 8.13 8.29 4.37
N ASN A 85 6.84 8.60 4.27
CA ASN A 85 5.76 7.74 4.72
C ASN A 85 5.48 6.63 3.70
N PHE A 86 4.98 5.49 4.17
CA PHE A 86 4.54 4.42 3.28
C PHE A 86 3.06 4.55 3.00
N ASP A 87 2.67 4.33 1.75
CA ASP A 87 1.27 4.21 1.41
C ASP A 87 0.67 2.96 2.06
N ASN A 88 -0.47 3.12 2.73
CA ASN A 88 -1.21 2.02 3.32
C ASN A 88 -1.95 1.21 2.25
N THR A 89 -1.22 0.31 1.59
CA THR A 89 -1.80 -0.68 0.67
C THR A 89 -2.34 -1.88 1.44
N SER A 90 -3.33 -1.65 2.31
CA SER A 90 -4.04 -2.73 2.98
C SER A 90 -4.70 -3.65 1.95
N LYS A 91 -4.41 -4.95 2.03
CA LYS A 91 -5.06 -5.96 1.16
C LYS A 91 -6.59 -5.95 1.25
N TRP A 92 -7.16 -5.42 2.34
CA TRP A 92 -8.62 -5.24 2.46
C TRP A 92 -9.19 -4.30 1.40
N MET A 93 -8.40 -3.35 0.90
CA MET A 93 -8.83 -2.44 -0.15
C MET A 93 -9.14 -3.18 -1.46
N ILE A 94 -8.44 -4.30 -1.72
CA ILE A 94 -8.72 -5.15 -2.88
C ILE A 94 -10.12 -5.76 -2.79
N LEU A 95 -10.63 -6.05 -1.58
CA LEU A 95 -11.94 -6.66 -1.38
C LEU A 95 -13.11 -5.69 -1.60
N ILE A 96 -12.91 -4.38 -1.41
CA ILE A 96 -13.99 -3.39 -1.49
C ILE A 96 -14.68 -3.39 -2.86
N PRO A 97 -13.96 -3.36 -4.01
CA PRO A 97 -14.59 -3.48 -5.32
C PRO A 97 -15.39 -4.78 -5.50
N TYR A 98 -14.88 -5.93 -5.01
CA TYR A 98 -15.63 -7.19 -5.11
C TYR A 98 -16.89 -7.17 -4.28
N LEU A 99 -16.84 -6.60 -3.07
CA LEU A 99 -18.01 -6.42 -2.21
C LEU A 99 -19.02 -5.48 -2.86
N LYS A 100 -18.57 -4.36 -3.44
CA LYS A 100 -19.42 -3.45 -4.22
C LYS A 100 -20.20 -4.17 -5.31
N TYR A 101 -19.52 -4.95 -6.16
CA TYR A 101 -20.18 -5.67 -7.25
C TYR A 101 -21.05 -6.83 -6.77
N SER A 102 -20.68 -7.51 -5.67
CA SER A 102 -21.55 -8.50 -5.04
C SER A 102 -22.86 -7.87 -4.55
N PHE A 103 -22.78 -6.69 -3.94
CA PHE A 103 -23.93 -5.92 -3.47
C PHE A 103 -24.78 -5.34 -4.60
N LEU A 104 -24.18 -5.03 -5.76
CA LEU A 104 -24.91 -4.57 -6.95
C LEU A 104 -25.60 -5.70 -7.70
N PHE A 105 -24.96 -6.86 -7.82
CA PHE A 105 -25.43 -7.93 -8.70
C PHE A 105 -25.97 -9.13 -7.94
N PHE A 106 -25.14 -9.74 -7.10
CA PHE A 106 -25.46 -11.05 -6.56
C PHE A 106 -26.50 -10.99 -5.43
N ILE A 107 -26.25 -10.14 -4.43
CA ILE A 107 -27.07 -10.08 -3.20
C ILE A 107 -28.53 -9.70 -3.49
N PRO A 108 -28.84 -8.66 -4.31
CA PRO A 108 -30.23 -8.29 -4.57
C PRO A 108 -31.04 -9.44 -5.17
N TRP A 109 -30.49 -10.14 -6.18
CA TRP A 109 -31.22 -11.19 -6.89
C TRP A 109 -31.31 -12.51 -6.11
N VAL A 110 -30.33 -12.80 -5.24
CA VAL A 110 -30.44 -13.91 -4.29
C VAL A 110 -31.56 -13.65 -3.27
N LEU A 111 -31.61 -12.45 -2.69
CA LEU A 111 -32.68 -12.07 -1.76
C LEU A 111 -34.06 -12.08 -2.44
N TRP A 112 -34.12 -11.55 -3.67
CA TRP A 112 -35.32 -11.63 -4.51
C TRP A 112 -35.75 -13.09 -4.74
N GLY A 113 -34.82 -13.97 -5.08
CA GLY A 113 -35.09 -15.39 -5.33
C GLY A 113 -35.70 -16.10 -4.13
N PHE A 114 -35.23 -15.80 -2.91
CA PHE A 114 -35.84 -16.33 -1.68
C PHE A 114 -37.28 -15.85 -1.49
N VAL A 115 -37.53 -14.55 -1.65
CA VAL A 115 -38.88 -13.98 -1.51
C VAL A 115 -39.86 -14.58 -2.52
N ILE A 116 -39.43 -14.73 -3.77
CA ILE A 116 -40.26 -15.28 -4.84
C ILE A 116 -40.50 -16.78 -4.66
N THR A 117 -39.51 -17.54 -4.21
CA THR A 117 -39.66 -18.98 -3.95
C THR A 117 -40.76 -19.21 -2.91
N GLU A 118 -40.71 -18.49 -1.79
CA GLU A 118 -41.70 -18.59 -0.71
C GLU A 118 -43.10 -18.15 -1.18
N ALA A 119 -43.18 -17.06 -1.94
CA ALA A 119 -44.46 -16.58 -2.45
C ALA A 119 -45.09 -17.52 -3.49
N LEU A 120 -44.30 -18.09 -4.40
CA LEU A 120 -44.78 -19.06 -5.38
C LEU A 120 -45.18 -20.38 -4.71
N ALA A 121 -44.43 -20.84 -3.72
CA ALA A 121 -44.81 -22.02 -2.93
C ALA A 121 -46.15 -21.80 -2.20
N ALA A 122 -46.32 -20.65 -1.54
CA ALA A 122 -47.58 -20.29 -0.88
C ALA A 122 -48.75 -20.16 -1.87
N ALA A 123 -48.51 -19.57 -3.05
CA ALA A 123 -49.54 -19.46 -4.08
C ALA A 123 -49.94 -20.81 -4.67
N MET A 124 -48.98 -21.71 -4.90
CA MET A 124 -49.24 -23.07 -5.40
C MET A 124 -49.98 -23.92 -4.37
N ALA A 125 -49.57 -23.82 -3.10
CA ALA A 125 -50.25 -24.43 -1.96
C ALA A 125 -51.74 -24.04 -1.91
N TRP A 126 -52.01 -22.73 -2.02
CA TRP A 126 -53.36 -22.18 -2.00
C TRP A 126 -54.18 -22.60 -3.22
N ALA A 127 -53.59 -22.59 -4.42
CA ALA A 127 -54.30 -22.87 -5.67
C ALA A 127 -54.59 -24.36 -5.91
N THR A 128 -53.70 -25.26 -5.46
CA THR A 128 -53.76 -26.69 -5.80
C THR A 128 -53.96 -27.61 -4.60
N GLY A 129 -53.75 -27.10 -3.38
CA GLY A 129 -53.71 -27.90 -2.15
C GLY A 129 -52.46 -28.81 -2.04
N ILE A 130 -51.54 -28.75 -3.01
CA ILE A 130 -50.33 -29.60 -3.05
C ILE A 130 -49.19 -28.90 -2.29
N ASN A 131 -48.85 -29.43 -1.11
CA ASN A 131 -47.71 -29.01 -0.29
C ASN A 131 -46.64 -30.08 -0.23
N SER A 132 -46.06 -30.43 -1.39
CA SER A 132 -45.01 -31.45 -1.47
C SER A 132 -43.62 -30.84 -1.44
N VAL A 133 -42.68 -31.50 -0.76
CA VAL A 133 -41.26 -31.12 -0.74
C VAL A 133 -40.69 -31.07 -2.16
N ASN A 134 -41.12 -31.98 -3.04
CA ASN A 134 -40.68 -32.02 -4.44
C ASN A 134 -41.10 -30.76 -5.21
N SER A 135 -42.33 -30.27 -5.00
CA SER A 135 -42.83 -29.04 -5.62
C SER A 135 -42.03 -27.82 -5.16
N TYR A 136 -41.69 -27.75 -3.87
CA TYR A 136 -40.87 -26.67 -3.31
C TYR A 136 -39.45 -26.64 -3.90
N VAL A 137 -38.81 -27.81 -4.04
CA VAL A 137 -37.47 -27.94 -4.64
C VAL A 137 -37.48 -27.47 -6.09
N VAL A 138 -38.51 -27.83 -6.88
CA VAL A 138 -38.64 -27.40 -8.28
C VAL A 138 -38.80 -25.88 -8.37
N ILE A 139 -39.67 -25.28 -7.55
CA ILE A 139 -39.86 -23.81 -7.52
C ILE A 139 -38.57 -23.08 -7.14
N THR A 140 -37.83 -23.63 -6.17
CA THR A 140 -36.53 -23.07 -5.75
C THR A 140 -35.54 -23.08 -6.91
N PHE A 141 -35.43 -24.19 -7.64
CA PHE A 141 -34.52 -24.32 -8.77
C PHE A 141 -34.86 -23.33 -9.91
N ILE A 142 -36.15 -23.20 -10.23
CA ILE A 142 -36.62 -22.22 -11.23
C ILE A 142 -36.30 -20.79 -10.79
N SER A 143 -36.57 -20.46 -9.52
CA SER A 143 -36.32 -19.12 -8.98
C SER A 143 -34.83 -18.77 -8.98
N LEU A 144 -33.94 -19.73 -8.71
CA LEU A 144 -32.49 -19.56 -8.80
C LEU A 144 -32.01 -19.33 -10.24
N ILE A 145 -32.57 -20.05 -11.22
CA ILE A 145 -32.26 -19.83 -12.64
C ILE A 145 -32.64 -18.40 -13.06
N ILE A 146 -33.83 -17.95 -12.67
CA ILE A 146 -34.31 -16.60 -12.98
C ILE A 146 -33.44 -15.55 -12.27
N ALA A 147 -33.09 -15.76 -11.00
CA ALA A 147 -32.18 -14.89 -10.27
C ALA A 147 -30.81 -14.80 -10.96
N PHE A 148 -30.24 -15.93 -11.38
CA PHE A 148 -28.95 -15.94 -12.09
C PHE A 148 -29.02 -15.21 -13.44
N PHE A 149 -30.13 -15.35 -14.17
CA PHE A 149 -30.37 -14.57 -15.38
C PHE A 149 -30.38 -13.06 -15.08
N PHE A 150 -31.05 -12.63 -14.01
CA PHE A 150 -31.08 -11.22 -13.63
C PHE A 150 -29.74 -10.69 -13.11
N VAL A 151 -28.92 -11.52 -12.47
CA VAL A 151 -27.51 -11.20 -12.16
C VAL A 151 -26.74 -10.91 -13.44
N GLY A 152 -26.85 -11.78 -14.45
CA GLY A 152 -26.22 -11.59 -15.75
C GLY A 152 -26.70 -10.31 -16.47
N LEU A 153 -28.01 -10.05 -16.45
CA LEU A 153 -28.58 -8.84 -17.02
C LEU A 153 -28.10 -7.56 -16.32
N SER A 154 -27.98 -7.61 -14.99
CA SER A 154 -27.47 -6.49 -14.19
C SER A 154 -26.00 -6.21 -14.47
N ALA A 155 -25.19 -7.28 -14.55
CA ALA A 155 -23.78 -7.18 -14.92
C ALA A 155 -23.65 -6.61 -16.34
N TRP A 156 -24.48 -7.03 -17.29
CA TRP A 156 -24.49 -6.49 -18.64
C TRP A 156 -24.86 -5.00 -18.69
N TYR A 157 -25.78 -4.52 -17.85
CA TYR A 157 -26.08 -3.07 -17.81
C TYR A 157 -24.95 -2.21 -17.25
N ILE A 158 -24.15 -2.75 -16.32
CA ILE A 158 -23.04 -2.01 -15.71
C ILE A 158 -21.73 -2.16 -16.50
N TRP A 159 -21.45 -3.35 -17.05
CA TRP A 159 -20.17 -3.66 -17.74
C TRP A 159 -20.28 -3.80 -19.27
N GLY A 160 -21.49 -3.86 -19.85
CA GLY A 160 -21.69 -4.22 -21.26
C GLY A 160 -21.42 -3.11 -22.28
N GLY A 161 -20.85 -1.97 -21.90
CA GLY A 161 -20.48 -0.90 -22.84
C GLY A 161 -19.55 0.13 -22.21
N ASP A 162 -19.14 1.12 -23.00
CA ASP A 162 -18.13 2.13 -22.59
C ASP A 162 -18.55 2.95 -21.35
N ASN A 163 -19.85 3.04 -21.07
CA ASN A 163 -20.39 3.72 -19.89
C ASN A 163 -21.45 2.87 -19.18
N PRO A 164 -21.43 2.80 -17.84
CA PRO A 164 -22.42 2.07 -17.06
C PRO A 164 -23.82 2.67 -17.20
N ARG A 165 -24.81 1.83 -17.56
CA ARG A 165 -26.20 2.25 -17.79
C ARG A 165 -27.03 2.18 -16.51
N TYR A 166 -26.63 2.96 -15.49
CA TYR A 166 -27.26 2.95 -14.16
C TYR A 166 -28.79 3.10 -14.18
N LYS A 167 -29.34 3.93 -15.09
CA LYS A 167 -30.80 4.11 -15.23
C LYS A 167 -31.53 2.79 -15.53
N ARG A 168 -30.99 1.96 -16.43
CA ARG A 168 -31.63 0.69 -16.83
C ARG A 168 -31.51 -0.35 -15.72
N TYR A 169 -30.35 -0.40 -15.06
CA TYR A 169 -30.14 -1.23 -13.88
C TYR A 169 -31.14 -0.86 -12.75
N LEU A 170 -31.30 0.42 -12.44
CA LEU A 170 -32.24 0.89 -11.43
C LEU A 170 -33.70 0.54 -11.77
N ILE A 171 -34.09 0.62 -13.04
CA ILE A 171 -35.44 0.20 -13.47
C ILE A 171 -35.62 -1.31 -13.25
N GLN A 172 -34.64 -2.13 -13.65
CA GLN A 172 -34.70 -3.58 -13.48
C GLN A 172 -34.81 -3.97 -12.00
N VAL A 173 -33.89 -3.46 -11.17
CA VAL A 173 -33.84 -3.77 -9.74
C VAL A 173 -35.05 -3.18 -9.01
N GLY A 174 -35.49 -1.98 -9.39
CA GLY A 174 -36.71 -1.36 -8.86
C GLY A 174 -37.97 -2.17 -9.19
N ALA A 175 -38.09 -2.70 -10.40
CA ALA A 175 -39.18 -3.60 -10.78
C ALA A 175 -39.11 -4.93 -10.01
N GLY A 176 -37.90 -5.49 -9.85
CA GLY A 176 -37.67 -6.68 -9.01
C GLY A 176 -38.08 -6.45 -7.56
N LEU A 177 -37.72 -5.31 -6.98
CA LEU A 177 -38.13 -4.89 -5.63
C LEU A 177 -39.63 -4.71 -5.49
N ALA A 178 -40.29 -4.04 -6.44
CA ALA A 178 -41.74 -3.89 -6.43
C ALA A 178 -42.44 -5.26 -6.47
N LEU A 179 -41.96 -6.18 -7.31
CA LEU A 179 -42.49 -7.53 -7.39
C LEU A 179 -42.27 -8.32 -6.08
N ALA A 180 -41.08 -8.21 -5.47
CA ALA A 180 -40.78 -8.83 -4.19
C ALA A 180 -41.63 -8.27 -3.04
N LEU A 181 -41.93 -6.97 -3.05
CA LEU A 181 -42.83 -6.35 -2.07
C LEU A 181 -44.27 -6.86 -2.22
N ILE A 182 -44.77 -7.00 -3.46
CA ILE A 182 -46.09 -7.58 -3.72
C ILE A 182 -46.13 -9.04 -3.25
N ALA A 183 -45.09 -9.82 -3.56
CA ALA A 183 -44.92 -11.20 -3.09
C ALA A 183 -44.85 -11.29 -1.55
N SER A 184 -44.17 -10.34 -0.90
CA SER A 184 -44.10 -10.25 0.56
C SER A 184 -45.46 -9.92 1.18
N LEU A 185 -46.24 -9.03 0.54
CA LEU A 185 -47.59 -8.70 1.00
C LEU A 185 -48.53 -9.91 0.92
N PHE A 186 -48.44 -10.69 -0.16
CA PHE A 186 -49.21 -11.93 -0.33
C PHE A 186 -48.83 -12.94 0.76
N THR A 187 -47.53 -13.19 0.95
CA THR A 187 -47.04 -14.16 1.96
C THR A 187 -47.34 -13.73 3.40
N PHE A 188 -47.40 -12.43 3.68
CA PHE A 188 -47.82 -11.90 4.99
C PHE A 188 -49.27 -12.23 5.33
N GLN A 189 -50.15 -12.26 4.32
CA GLN A 189 -51.54 -12.64 4.52
C GLN A 189 -51.72 -14.16 4.66
N SER A 190 -50.83 -14.95 4.03
CA SER A 190 -51.00 -16.41 3.95
C SER A 190 -50.16 -17.22 4.95
N THR A 191 -49.03 -16.69 5.42
CA THR A 191 -47.97 -17.47 6.07
C THR A 191 -47.36 -16.73 7.26
N SER A 192 -47.02 -17.45 8.33
CA SER A 192 -46.38 -16.90 9.53
C SER A 192 -44.97 -16.31 9.28
N THR A 193 -44.31 -16.71 8.19
CA THR A 193 -42.98 -16.22 7.78
C THR A 193 -43.02 -14.87 7.06
N GLY A 194 -44.20 -14.31 6.76
CA GLY A 194 -44.32 -13.11 5.92
C GLY A 194 -43.58 -11.87 6.45
N THR A 195 -43.44 -11.72 7.77
CA THR A 195 -42.64 -10.64 8.36
C THR A 195 -41.16 -10.71 7.93
N ASN A 196 -40.60 -11.92 7.77
CA ASN A 196 -39.23 -12.10 7.33
C ASN A 196 -39.03 -11.68 5.87
N MET A 197 -40.06 -11.83 5.02
CA MET A 197 -40.00 -11.46 3.61
C MET A 197 -39.88 -9.95 3.40
N PHE A 198 -40.55 -9.15 4.26
CA PHE A 198 -40.35 -7.70 4.27
C PHE A 198 -38.94 -7.30 4.67
N TRP A 199 -38.34 -7.99 5.65
CA TRP A 199 -36.93 -7.77 6.01
C TRP A 199 -35.99 -8.11 4.84
N LEU A 200 -36.25 -9.19 4.09
CA LEU A 200 -35.47 -9.52 2.89
C LEU A 200 -35.59 -8.43 1.80
N CYS A 201 -36.78 -7.85 1.61
CA CYS A 201 -36.97 -6.70 0.71
C CYS A 201 -36.20 -5.47 1.19
N ALA A 202 -36.19 -5.20 2.50
CA ALA A 202 -35.41 -4.12 3.09
C ALA A 202 -33.89 -4.35 2.89
N TYR A 203 -33.41 -5.58 3.10
CA TYR A 203 -32.01 -5.94 2.84
C TYR A 203 -31.65 -5.83 1.36
N MET A 204 -32.59 -6.13 0.46
CA MET A 204 -32.41 -5.93 -0.98
C MET A 204 -32.30 -4.45 -1.35
N ALA A 205 -33.14 -3.58 -0.80
CA ALA A 205 -33.02 -2.14 -1.02
C ALA A 205 -31.70 -1.59 -0.45
N PHE A 206 -31.32 -2.04 0.77
CA PHE A 206 -30.07 -1.68 1.40
C PHE A 206 -28.84 -2.15 0.61
N SER A 207 -28.89 -3.35 0.03
CA SER A 207 -27.75 -3.88 -0.72
C SER A 207 -27.47 -3.06 -1.99
N VAL A 208 -28.53 -2.61 -2.68
CA VAL A 208 -28.43 -1.75 -3.85
C VAL A 208 -27.88 -0.37 -3.47
N PHE A 209 -28.35 0.21 -2.37
CA PHE A 209 -27.80 1.47 -1.83
C PHE A 209 -26.31 1.34 -1.51
N MET A 210 -25.92 0.27 -0.80
CA MET A 210 -24.53 -0.01 -0.47
C MET A 210 -23.66 -0.24 -1.70
N GLY A 211 -24.19 -0.91 -2.72
CA GLY A 211 -23.49 -1.15 -3.98
C GLY A 211 -23.29 0.11 -4.83
N LEU A 212 -24.25 1.04 -4.83
CA LEU A 212 -24.18 2.26 -5.65
C LEU A 212 -23.32 3.36 -5.03
N ILE A 213 -23.42 3.56 -3.71
CA ILE A 213 -22.78 4.69 -3.02
C ILE A 213 -22.04 4.22 -1.76
N GLY A 214 -22.61 3.30 -0.99
CA GLY A 214 -22.08 2.96 0.34
C GLY A 214 -20.65 2.44 0.34
N TRP A 215 -20.29 1.52 -0.56
CA TRP A 215 -18.93 0.99 -0.65
C TRP A 215 -17.92 2.03 -1.15
N ASP A 216 -18.31 2.90 -2.09
CA ASP A 216 -17.44 3.98 -2.57
C ASP A 216 -17.18 5.00 -1.45
N TYR A 217 -18.22 5.36 -0.70
CA TYR A 217 -18.10 6.24 0.47
C TYR A 217 -17.25 5.60 1.58
N LEU A 218 -17.44 4.32 1.87
CA LEU A 218 -16.66 3.62 2.87
C LEU A 218 -15.19 3.50 2.46
N GLN A 219 -14.91 3.33 1.16
CA GLN A 219 -13.56 3.35 0.62
C GLN A 219 -12.91 4.73 0.78
N ASP A 220 -13.61 5.80 0.41
CA ASP A 220 -13.12 7.17 0.59
C ASP A 220 -12.87 7.49 2.08
N LEU A 221 -13.81 7.14 2.96
CA LEU A 221 -13.64 7.29 4.41
C LEU A 221 -12.43 6.49 4.92
N TYR A 222 -12.27 5.24 4.46
CA TYR A 222 -11.14 4.40 4.83
C TYR A 222 -9.80 5.05 4.43
N LEU A 223 -9.69 5.54 3.19
CA LEU A 223 -8.49 6.18 2.68
C LEU A 223 -8.15 7.46 3.45
N ARG A 224 -9.16 8.24 3.86
CA ARG A 224 -8.94 9.45 4.67
C ARG A 224 -8.52 9.14 6.11
N VAL A 225 -9.09 8.12 6.72
CA VAL A 225 -8.80 7.73 8.12
C VAL A 225 -7.48 6.99 8.23
N PHE A 226 -7.16 6.14 7.25
CA PHE A 226 -5.99 5.27 7.25
C PHE A 226 -5.04 5.60 6.10
N ALA A 227 -4.82 6.89 5.83
CA ALA A 227 -3.87 7.35 4.82
C ALA A 227 -2.47 6.77 5.08
N HIS A 228 -2.04 6.80 6.35
CA HIS A 228 -0.73 6.32 6.79
C HIS A 228 -0.89 5.26 7.89
N ASP A 229 -0.22 4.13 7.74
CA ASP A 229 -0.19 3.06 8.75
C ASP A 229 0.84 3.33 9.87
N GLY A 230 1.48 4.51 9.84
CA GLY A 230 2.59 4.87 10.71
C GLY A 230 3.90 4.20 10.32
N SER A 231 3.97 3.50 9.18
CA SER A 231 5.21 3.03 8.58
C SER A 231 5.90 4.15 7.80
N GLY A 232 7.22 4.12 7.77
CA GLY A 232 8.01 5.05 6.97
C GLY A 232 9.44 5.16 7.46
N PHE A 233 10.24 5.82 6.65
CA PHE A 233 11.61 6.17 6.96
C PHE A 233 11.66 7.53 7.65
N ASN A 234 12.32 7.62 8.80
CA ASN A 234 12.52 8.88 9.51
C ASN A 234 13.98 9.32 9.38
N ARG A 235 14.22 10.37 8.57
CA ARG A 235 15.55 10.94 8.34
C ARG A 235 16.14 11.53 9.62
N GLN A 236 15.32 12.16 10.46
CA GLN A 236 15.80 12.81 11.68
C GLN A 236 16.29 11.81 12.72
N THR A 237 15.70 10.63 12.80
CA THR A 237 16.08 9.61 13.79
C THR A 237 16.92 8.48 13.20
N GLY A 238 16.97 8.32 11.88
CA GLY A 238 17.63 7.20 11.19
C GLY A 238 16.85 5.88 11.25
N MET A 239 15.62 5.91 11.74
CA MET A 239 14.81 4.71 12.00
C MET A 239 13.88 4.39 10.83
N LEU A 240 13.73 3.10 10.54
CA LEU A 240 12.64 2.56 9.74
C LEU A 240 11.56 2.03 10.66
N SER A 241 10.37 2.62 10.61
CA SER A 241 9.19 2.16 11.33
C SER A 241 8.24 1.43 10.40
N ILE A 242 7.63 0.34 10.88
CA ILE A 242 6.68 -0.50 10.15
C ILE A 242 5.49 -0.79 11.06
N GLY A 243 4.31 -0.32 10.67
CA GLY A 243 3.04 -0.68 11.27
C GLY A 243 2.79 -2.18 11.15
N ARG A 244 2.43 -2.82 12.26
CA ARG A 244 2.00 -4.22 12.30
C ARG A 244 0.55 -4.30 12.73
N ARG A 245 -0.23 -5.15 12.07
CA ARG A 245 -1.63 -5.35 12.42
C ARG A 245 -1.74 -6.00 13.81
N PHE A 246 -2.51 -5.38 14.70
CA PHE A 246 -2.76 -5.85 16.07
C PHE A 246 -1.50 -6.05 16.94
N GLN A 247 -0.36 -5.50 16.53
CA GLN A 247 0.89 -5.54 17.28
C GLN A 247 1.48 -4.13 17.38
N ARG A 248 2.48 -3.95 18.26
CA ARG A 248 3.25 -2.71 18.29
C ARG A 248 4.00 -2.55 16.96
N PRO A 249 4.11 -1.31 16.43
CA PRO A 249 4.94 -1.06 15.26
C PRO A 249 6.36 -1.54 15.50
N PHE A 250 6.98 -2.11 14.47
CA PHE A 250 8.41 -2.39 14.48
C PHE A 250 9.16 -1.11 14.15
N SER A 251 10.23 -0.82 14.87
CA SER A 251 11.13 0.29 14.60
C SER A 251 12.55 -0.20 14.82
N ALA A 252 13.41 -0.06 13.82
CA ALA A 252 14.82 -0.39 13.93
C ALA A 252 15.66 0.61 13.10
N PRO A 253 16.93 0.83 13.45
CA PRO A 253 17.82 1.66 12.63
C PRO A 253 17.91 1.14 11.20
N LEU A 254 17.91 2.04 10.23
CA LEU A 254 17.90 1.67 8.82
C LEU A 254 19.10 0.80 8.42
N TYR A 255 20.27 1.05 8.99
CA TYR A 255 21.49 0.31 8.70
C TYR A 255 21.51 -1.14 9.20
N GLU A 256 20.48 -1.56 9.96
CA GLU A 256 20.26 -2.96 10.37
C GLU A 256 19.47 -3.76 9.32
N PHE A 257 19.04 -3.12 8.23
CA PHE A 257 18.34 -3.77 7.14
C PHE A 257 19.27 -4.00 5.95
N ASP A 258 19.31 -5.23 5.44
CA ASP A 258 19.95 -5.53 4.16
C ASP A 258 18.96 -5.36 3.03
N ALA A 259 19.40 -4.70 1.95
CA ALA A 259 18.58 -4.49 0.78
C ALA A 259 18.83 -5.60 -0.25
N THR A 260 17.76 -6.13 -0.83
CA THR A 260 17.83 -7.03 -1.99
C THR A 260 16.94 -6.52 -3.10
N LEU A 261 17.34 -6.80 -4.34
CA LEU A 261 16.61 -6.47 -5.55
C LEU A 261 15.99 -7.73 -6.12
N GLU A 262 14.67 -7.80 -6.20
CA GLU A 262 13.91 -8.92 -6.76
C GLU A 262 13.44 -8.60 -8.19
N PHE A 263 13.72 -9.50 -9.13
CA PHE A 263 13.10 -9.46 -10.46
C PHE A 263 11.67 -9.99 -10.40
N ARG A 264 10.71 -9.18 -10.89
CA ARG A 264 9.28 -9.47 -10.87
C ARG A 264 8.75 -9.57 -12.30
N PRO A 265 8.48 -10.78 -12.80
CA PRO A 265 7.78 -10.94 -14.07
C PRO A 265 6.32 -10.51 -13.89
N GLY A 266 5.85 -9.61 -14.74
CA GLY A 266 4.48 -9.15 -14.77
C GLY A 266 3.60 -10.04 -15.68
N PRO A 267 2.27 -10.05 -15.46
CA PRO A 267 1.35 -10.94 -16.18
C PRO A 267 1.29 -10.72 -17.70
N HIS A 268 1.60 -9.52 -18.18
CA HIS A 268 1.48 -9.13 -19.60
C HIS A 268 2.85 -8.98 -20.29
N GLY A 269 3.88 -9.67 -19.80
CA GLY A 269 5.24 -9.56 -20.33
C GLY A 269 6.00 -8.28 -19.93
N ASN A 270 5.35 -7.34 -19.26
CA ASN A 270 6.05 -6.28 -18.53
C ASN A 270 6.83 -6.91 -17.38
N SER A 271 8.06 -6.46 -17.13
CA SER A 271 8.85 -6.92 -15.98
C SER A 271 9.45 -5.72 -15.28
N GLY A 272 9.70 -5.87 -13.99
CA GLY A 272 10.32 -4.82 -13.21
C GLY A 272 11.08 -5.36 -12.02
N PHE A 273 11.82 -4.49 -11.38
CA PHE A 273 12.59 -4.79 -10.20
C PHE A 273 11.96 -4.10 -9.00
N ALA A 274 11.97 -4.79 -7.86
CA ALA A 274 11.46 -4.27 -6.61
C ALA A 274 12.45 -4.53 -5.48
N ILE A 275 12.57 -3.57 -4.57
CA ILE A 275 13.50 -3.65 -3.45
C ILE A 275 12.81 -4.22 -2.22
N TRP A 276 13.51 -5.12 -1.56
CA TRP A 276 13.18 -5.64 -0.24
C TRP A 276 14.21 -5.20 0.77
N LEU A 277 13.75 -4.87 1.98
CA LEU A 277 14.60 -4.65 3.14
C LEU A 277 14.39 -5.81 4.13
N HIS A 278 15.48 -6.45 4.53
CA HIS A 278 15.48 -7.59 5.43
C HIS A 278 16.20 -7.21 6.72
N HIS A 279 15.51 -7.27 7.86
CA HIS A 279 16.15 -7.00 9.14
C HIS A 279 17.13 -8.12 9.48
N ARG A 280 18.38 -7.79 9.86
CA ARG A 280 19.45 -8.78 10.10
C ARG A 280 19.19 -9.75 11.25
N TYR A 281 18.45 -9.30 12.26
CA TYR A 281 18.33 -10.01 13.54
C TYR A 281 16.92 -10.58 13.77
N THR A 282 15.95 -10.30 12.89
CA THR A 282 14.57 -10.78 13.01
C THR A 282 14.02 -11.18 11.66
N SER A 283 12.92 -11.92 11.61
CA SER A 283 12.23 -12.29 10.36
C SER A 283 11.43 -11.15 9.69
N VAL A 284 11.64 -9.90 10.12
CA VAL A 284 10.94 -8.75 9.55
C VAL A 284 11.52 -8.42 8.17
N GLU A 285 10.63 -8.41 7.17
CA GLU A 285 10.94 -8.03 5.80
C GLU A 285 9.98 -6.94 5.34
N VAL A 286 10.48 -5.99 4.54
CA VAL A 286 9.70 -4.88 3.98
C VAL A 286 9.84 -4.87 2.48
N PHE A 287 8.70 -5.02 1.81
CA PHE A 287 8.60 -4.77 0.38
C PHE A 287 8.38 -3.28 0.11
N LEU A 288 9.28 -2.65 -0.66
CA LEU A 288 9.17 -1.23 -1.00
C LEU A 288 8.27 -0.98 -2.23
N GLY A 289 8.11 -1.98 -3.11
CA GLY A 289 7.27 -1.89 -4.30
C GLY A 289 5.81 -1.60 -3.95
N GLY A 290 5.24 -0.56 -4.56
CA GLY A 290 3.86 -0.13 -4.31
C GLY A 290 3.62 0.48 -2.93
N LYS A 291 4.66 0.65 -2.09
CA LYS A 291 4.61 1.43 -0.84
C LYS A 291 5.29 2.77 -1.00
N ILE A 292 6.49 2.75 -1.59
CA ILE A 292 7.25 3.95 -1.92
C ILE A 292 7.94 3.90 -3.28
N GLN A 293 8.28 2.69 -3.73
CA GLN A 293 8.89 2.47 -5.02
C GLN A 293 7.78 2.23 -6.05
N SER A 294 7.80 2.98 -7.14
CA SER A 294 6.92 2.75 -8.28
C SER A 294 7.04 1.30 -8.79
N LEU A 295 5.89 0.64 -9.01
CA LEU A 295 5.88 -0.72 -9.55
C LEU A 295 6.34 -0.70 -11.02
N GLY A 296 7.14 -1.69 -11.41
CA GLY A 296 7.63 -1.81 -12.79
C GLY A 296 8.86 -0.97 -13.10
N MET A 297 9.68 -0.62 -12.10
CA MET A 297 10.98 0.00 -12.36
C MET A 297 11.89 -0.95 -13.14
N ASN A 298 12.66 -0.42 -14.09
CA ASN A 298 13.75 -1.19 -14.69
C ASN A 298 14.91 -1.36 -13.68
N LEU A 299 15.95 -2.09 -14.07
CA LEU A 299 17.08 -2.39 -13.18
C LEU A 299 17.77 -1.11 -12.69
N GLU A 300 18.18 -0.26 -13.63
CA GLU A 300 18.94 0.96 -13.36
C GLU A 300 18.14 1.98 -12.55
N GLU A 301 16.83 2.03 -12.78
CA GLU A 301 15.89 2.87 -12.03
C GLU A 301 15.71 2.39 -10.60
N ALA A 302 15.59 1.07 -10.38
CA ALA A 302 15.53 0.54 -9.04
C ALA A 302 16.86 0.79 -8.29
N LEU A 303 18.00 0.74 -8.97
CA LEU A 303 19.31 1.06 -8.39
C LEU A 303 19.44 2.55 -8.06
N ALA A 304 18.97 3.44 -8.94
CA ALA A 304 18.90 4.87 -8.69
C ALA A 304 17.93 5.22 -7.54
N PHE A 305 16.82 4.49 -7.44
CA PHE A 305 15.90 4.62 -6.32
C PHE A 305 16.55 4.20 -5.00
N TRP A 306 17.30 3.10 -4.98
CA TRP A 306 18.05 2.66 -3.81
C TRP A 306 19.09 3.71 -3.36
N ASP A 307 19.80 4.32 -4.32
CA ASP A 307 20.71 5.44 -4.07
C ASP A 307 19.97 6.66 -3.47
N THR A 308 18.85 7.02 -4.08
CA THR A 308 17.96 8.12 -3.64
C THR A 308 17.47 7.92 -2.22
N LEU A 309 17.03 6.72 -1.89
CA LEU A 309 16.55 6.38 -0.54
C LEU A 309 17.66 6.46 0.50
N GLN A 310 18.86 5.96 0.18
CA GLN A 310 19.99 6.08 1.09
C GLN A 310 20.41 7.54 1.30
N ARG A 311 20.48 8.35 0.22
CA ARG A 311 20.78 9.80 0.33
C ARG A 311 19.72 10.55 1.11
N TYR A 312 18.45 10.21 0.89
CA TYR A 312 17.33 10.75 1.66
C TYR A 312 17.47 10.44 3.16
N MET A 313 18.06 9.31 3.54
CA MET A 313 18.24 8.95 4.95
C MET A 313 19.54 9.44 5.56
N ASP A 314 20.58 9.65 4.76
CA ASP A 314 21.88 10.13 5.24
C ASP A 314 21.84 11.63 5.50
N VAL A 315 21.92 12.03 6.78
CA VAL A 315 21.91 13.44 7.18
C VAL A 315 23.21 14.18 6.84
N THR A 316 24.24 13.46 6.39
CA THR A 316 25.48 14.05 5.84
C THR A 316 25.36 14.43 4.37
N GLN A 317 24.34 13.92 3.67
CA GLN A 317 24.06 14.24 2.28
C GLN A 317 22.88 15.23 2.19
N PRO A 318 22.85 16.11 1.17
CA PRO A 318 21.64 16.88 0.88
C PRO A 318 20.49 15.95 0.47
N LEU A 319 19.27 16.43 0.64
CA LEU A 319 18.07 15.74 0.15
C LEU A 319 18.21 15.46 -1.36
N PRO A 320 17.67 14.34 -1.86
CA PRO A 320 17.71 14.03 -3.29
C PRO A 320 16.97 15.06 -4.14
N GLU A 321 17.34 15.14 -5.43
CA GLU A 321 16.78 16.05 -6.42
C GLU A 321 15.40 15.61 -6.94
N LEU A 322 14.48 15.30 -6.03
CA LEU A 322 13.09 14.97 -6.38
C LEU A 322 12.23 16.24 -6.44
N PRO A 323 11.37 16.42 -7.46
CA PRO A 323 10.46 17.57 -7.56
C PRO A 323 9.63 17.82 -6.29
N ILE A 324 9.10 16.76 -5.66
CA ILE A 324 8.28 16.87 -4.44
C ILE A 324 9.05 17.41 -3.24
N LEU A 325 10.37 17.16 -3.17
CA LEU A 325 11.23 17.58 -2.08
C LEU A 325 11.68 19.04 -2.20
N GLU A 326 11.57 19.65 -3.39
CA GLU A 326 12.02 21.03 -3.65
C GLU A 326 11.48 22.02 -2.61
N GLN A 327 10.19 21.89 -2.26
CA GLN A 327 9.53 22.76 -1.29
C GLN A 327 10.10 22.64 0.13
N PHE A 328 10.77 21.55 0.48
CA PHE A 328 11.28 21.29 1.83
C PHE A 328 12.79 21.49 1.97
N ARG A 329 13.52 21.72 0.87
CA ARG A 329 14.99 21.78 0.87
C ARG A 329 15.56 22.85 1.80
N HIS A 330 14.89 24.00 1.89
CA HIS A 330 15.29 25.10 2.78
C HIS A 330 15.06 24.79 4.27
N LEU A 331 14.28 23.76 4.61
CA LEU A 331 13.99 23.35 5.98
C LEU A 331 14.99 22.31 6.51
N ASP A 332 15.69 21.59 5.63
CA ASP A 332 16.74 20.65 6.02
C ASP A 332 18.09 21.38 6.10
N PRO A 333 18.78 21.43 7.26
CA PRO A 333 19.97 22.25 7.43
C PRO A 333 21.14 21.83 6.55
N THR A 334 21.37 20.51 6.38
CA THR A 334 22.42 19.99 5.49
C THR A 334 22.14 20.40 4.04
N THR A 335 20.89 20.27 3.60
CA THR A 335 20.48 20.64 2.24
C THR A 335 20.54 22.13 2.00
N ALA A 336 20.07 22.95 2.94
CA ALA A 336 20.08 24.40 2.83
C ALA A 336 21.51 24.95 2.70
N GLU A 337 22.45 24.39 3.45
CA GLU A 337 23.86 24.76 3.34
C GLU A 337 24.46 24.35 1.98
N HIS A 338 24.21 23.12 1.56
CA HIS A 338 24.65 22.62 0.25
C HIS A 338 24.08 23.44 -0.92
N ASP A 339 22.80 23.80 -0.86
CA ASP A 339 22.13 24.60 -1.89
C ASP A 339 22.68 26.04 -1.93
N ARG A 340 23.01 26.61 -0.76
CA ARG A 340 23.70 27.91 -0.66
C ARG A 340 25.08 27.90 -1.30
N GLN A 341 25.86 26.84 -1.06
CA GLN A 341 27.21 26.68 -1.61
C GLN A 341 27.19 26.44 -3.12
N SER A 342 26.30 25.56 -3.59
CA SER A 342 26.15 25.22 -5.01
C SER A 342 25.39 26.26 -5.83
N LYS A 343 24.79 27.28 -5.17
CA LYS A 343 23.91 28.29 -5.79
C LYS A 343 22.78 27.65 -6.60
N ARG A 344 22.20 26.58 -6.06
CA ARG A 344 21.07 25.86 -6.67
C ARG A 344 19.85 26.78 -6.75
N ASP A 345 19.16 26.77 -7.88
CA ASP A 345 17.89 27.48 -8.05
C ASP A 345 16.81 26.87 -7.12
N PRO A 346 16.21 27.63 -6.19
CA PRO A 346 15.17 27.16 -5.29
C PRO A 346 13.88 26.72 -5.99
N ARG A 347 13.64 27.17 -7.24
CA ARG A 347 12.43 26.87 -8.02
C ARG A 347 12.74 26.04 -9.27
N ARG A 348 13.89 25.36 -9.30
CA ARG A 348 14.36 24.56 -10.44
C ARG A 348 13.27 23.66 -11.03
N TRP A 349 12.59 22.86 -10.20
CA TRP A 349 11.57 21.91 -10.64
C TRP A 349 10.22 22.60 -10.84
N ARG A 350 9.86 23.56 -9.96
CA ARG A 350 8.62 24.34 -10.06
C ARG A 350 8.53 25.12 -11.37
N ASP A 351 9.64 25.69 -11.81
CA ASP A 351 9.72 26.51 -13.01
C ASP A 351 10.08 25.67 -14.26
N MET A 352 10.35 24.37 -14.11
CA MET A 352 10.59 23.44 -15.23
C MET A 352 9.26 23.03 -15.89
N PRO A 353 9.00 23.43 -17.15
CA PRO A 353 7.79 22.99 -17.84
C PRO A 353 7.89 21.49 -18.15
N TYR A 354 6.81 20.73 -17.92
CA TYR A 354 6.79 19.29 -18.21
C TYR A 354 7.19 18.96 -19.65
N LYS A 355 6.80 19.78 -20.64
CA LYS A 355 7.22 19.59 -22.04
C LYS A 355 8.74 19.65 -22.25
N VAL A 356 9.46 20.41 -21.42
CA VAL A 356 10.93 20.49 -21.48
C VAL A 356 11.55 19.24 -20.86
N TRP A 357 11.02 18.79 -19.73
CA TRP A 357 11.40 17.54 -19.09
C TRP A 357 11.19 16.35 -20.05
N GLU A 358 9.98 16.20 -20.60
CA GLU A 358 9.59 15.12 -21.49
C GLU A 358 10.50 15.03 -22.73
N ARG A 359 10.83 16.15 -23.36
CA ARG A 359 11.65 16.17 -24.59
C ARG A 359 13.13 15.94 -24.36
N ARG A 360 13.68 16.35 -23.21
CA ARG A 360 15.13 16.36 -22.97
C ARG A 360 15.53 15.76 -21.64
N GLY A 361 14.98 16.28 -20.54
CA GLY A 361 15.37 15.89 -19.17
C GLY A 361 15.20 14.40 -18.90
N ARG A 362 14.09 13.82 -19.35
CA ARG A 362 13.79 12.40 -19.20
C ARG A 362 14.82 11.51 -19.89
N ALA A 363 15.09 11.75 -21.17
CA ALA A 363 16.05 10.96 -21.95
C ALA A 363 17.49 11.11 -21.43
N GLU A 364 17.85 12.31 -20.96
CA GLU A 364 19.16 12.56 -20.36
C GLU A 364 19.34 11.80 -19.04
N MET A 365 18.35 11.82 -18.16
CA MET A 365 18.40 11.08 -16.89
C MET A 365 18.42 9.57 -17.13
N MET A 366 17.58 9.07 -18.04
CA MET A 366 17.60 7.67 -18.48
C MET A 366 18.99 7.24 -18.96
N LYS A 367 19.63 8.08 -19.78
CA LYS A 367 20.98 7.81 -20.29
C LYS A 367 22.00 7.77 -19.16
N ARG A 368 21.99 8.75 -18.24
CA ARG A 368 22.92 8.80 -17.09
C ARG A 368 22.77 7.58 -16.19
N ASN A 369 21.54 7.18 -15.89
CA ASN A 369 21.28 6.00 -15.05
C ASN A 369 21.77 4.72 -15.74
N ARG A 370 21.59 4.60 -17.06
CA ARG A 370 22.08 3.47 -17.85
C ARG A 370 23.60 3.40 -17.95
N GLU A 371 24.26 4.54 -18.10
CA GLU A 371 25.72 4.62 -18.27
C GLU A 371 26.48 4.48 -16.95
N TYR A 372 25.81 4.72 -15.81
CA TYR A 372 26.44 4.60 -14.51
C TYR A 372 26.74 3.15 -14.14
N LYS A 373 27.93 2.93 -13.59
CA LYS A 373 28.41 1.62 -13.16
C LYS A 373 27.92 1.31 -11.74
N TRP A 374 26.69 0.82 -11.66
CA TRP A 374 26.07 0.51 -10.38
C TRP A 374 26.73 -0.67 -9.66
N GLN A 375 26.74 -0.61 -8.32
CA GLN A 375 27.12 -1.72 -7.44
C GLN A 375 28.58 -2.22 -7.59
N GLU A 376 29.49 -1.46 -8.19
CA GLU A 376 30.92 -1.86 -8.30
C GLU A 376 31.68 -1.70 -6.97
N GLN A 377 31.35 -0.66 -6.19
CA GLN A 377 32.03 -0.31 -4.95
C GLN A 377 31.72 -1.28 -3.80
N PRO A 378 32.63 -1.48 -2.83
CA PRO A 378 32.39 -2.37 -1.68
C PRO A 378 31.25 -1.88 -0.79
N CYS A 379 30.57 -2.78 -0.09
CA CYS A 379 29.48 -2.39 0.80
C CYS A 379 30.03 -1.84 2.13
N ILE A 380 29.70 -0.59 2.48
CA ILE A 380 30.22 0.03 3.71
C ILE A 380 29.78 -0.72 4.98
N LEU A 381 28.60 -1.36 4.98
CA LEU A 381 28.10 -2.09 6.15
C LEU A 381 28.88 -3.37 6.41
N GLN A 382 29.39 -4.03 5.36
CA GLN A 382 30.16 -5.27 5.52
C GLN A 382 31.46 -5.02 6.30
N SER A 383 32.08 -3.84 6.10
CA SER A 383 33.28 -3.43 6.85
C SER A 383 33.04 -3.17 8.35
N LYS A 384 31.76 -3.05 8.76
CA LYS A 384 31.36 -2.74 10.14
C LYS A 384 30.87 -3.97 10.91
N ILE A 385 30.88 -5.16 10.30
CA ILE A 385 30.51 -6.39 10.97
C ILE A 385 31.66 -6.84 11.88
N ASP A 386 31.40 -6.93 13.18
CA ASP A 386 32.32 -7.48 14.17
C ASP A 386 31.89 -8.92 14.52
N PRO A 387 32.66 -9.96 14.14
CA PRO A 387 32.34 -11.35 14.43
C PRO A 387 32.24 -11.67 15.93
N ASN A 388 32.87 -10.88 16.79
CA ASN A 388 32.92 -11.12 18.23
C ASN A 388 31.78 -10.44 18.99
N LEU A 389 31.06 -9.52 18.35
CA LEU A 389 29.96 -8.80 18.96
C LEU A 389 28.69 -9.66 18.97
N SER A 390 28.05 -9.81 20.14
CA SER A 390 26.75 -10.49 20.23
C SER A 390 25.58 -9.53 20.00
N ILE A 391 24.45 -10.07 19.53
CA ILE A 391 23.23 -9.29 19.25
C ILE A 391 22.67 -8.66 20.55
N GLU A 392 22.72 -9.38 21.67
CA GLU A 392 22.33 -8.88 22.99
C GLU A 392 23.18 -7.66 23.40
N VAL A 393 24.51 -7.80 23.35
CA VAL A 393 25.44 -6.74 23.75
C VAL A 393 25.26 -5.52 22.85
N TYR A 394 25.10 -5.73 21.54
CA TYR A 394 24.81 -4.67 20.59
C TYR A 394 23.54 -3.89 20.98
N TYR A 395 22.39 -4.56 21.17
CA TYR A 395 21.16 -3.84 21.50
C TYR A 395 21.21 -3.18 22.88
N ARG A 396 21.87 -3.78 23.89
CA ARG A 396 22.11 -3.10 25.18
C ARG A 396 22.92 -1.81 25.02
N GLN A 397 23.93 -1.82 24.13
CA GLN A 397 24.68 -0.59 23.81
C GLN A 397 23.81 0.45 23.09
N GLN A 398 22.91 0.03 22.19
CA GLN A 398 21.97 0.94 21.52
C GLN A 398 20.96 1.55 22.52
N GLU A 399 20.41 0.73 23.41
CA GLU A 399 19.50 1.15 24.49
C GLU A 399 20.17 2.15 25.45
N ALA A 400 21.43 1.90 25.83
CA ALA A 400 22.21 2.82 26.66
C ALA A 400 22.44 4.18 25.99
N LYS A 401 22.45 4.23 24.64
CA LYS A 401 22.49 5.48 23.86
C LYS A 401 21.11 6.14 23.70
N GLY A 402 20.07 5.60 24.32
CA GLY A 402 18.70 6.13 24.26
C GLY A 402 17.95 5.79 22.97
N MET A 403 18.47 4.89 22.13
CA MET A 403 17.77 4.46 20.91
C MET A 403 16.59 3.54 21.23
N GLN A 404 15.43 3.90 20.70
CA GLN A 404 14.20 3.12 20.87
C GLN A 404 13.99 2.19 19.67
N ALA A 405 14.72 1.07 19.67
CA ALA A 405 14.46 -0.04 18.76
C ALA A 405 13.38 -0.97 19.33
N THR A 406 12.68 -1.69 18.46
CA THR A 406 11.70 -2.72 18.86
C THR A 406 12.36 -4.01 19.32
N PRO A 407 13.36 -4.57 18.62
CA PRO A 407 14.20 -5.60 19.20
C PRO A 407 14.94 -5.02 20.41
N LYS A 408 14.85 -5.73 21.54
CA LYS A 408 15.56 -5.38 22.76
C LYS A 408 16.70 -6.35 23.02
N GLY A 409 17.65 -5.94 23.85
CA GLY A 409 18.74 -6.82 24.27
C GLY A 409 18.22 -8.17 24.82
N ASP A 410 17.19 -8.12 25.66
CA ASP A 410 16.59 -9.29 26.31
C ASP A 410 15.84 -10.22 25.34
N ASP A 411 15.57 -9.80 24.10
CA ASP A 411 14.95 -10.67 23.09
C ASP A 411 15.96 -11.69 22.51
N PHE A 412 17.25 -11.53 22.82
CA PHE A 412 18.34 -12.32 22.28
C PHE A 412 19.13 -12.98 23.41
N ASP A 413 18.79 -14.22 23.75
CA ASP A 413 19.59 -15.01 24.68
C ASP A 413 20.91 -15.45 24.02
N ASN A 414 22.03 -15.29 24.72
CA ASN A 414 23.36 -15.83 24.34
C ASN A 414 23.40 -17.38 24.25
N VAL A 415 22.29 -18.09 24.48
CA VAL A 415 22.22 -19.54 24.70
C VAL A 415 22.01 -20.36 23.41
N HIS A 416 21.71 -19.73 22.27
CA HIS A 416 21.42 -20.46 21.02
C HIS A 416 22.49 -20.29 19.92
N ARG A 417 23.77 -20.50 20.29
CA ARG A 417 24.80 -20.91 19.33
C ARG A 417 24.66 -22.42 19.08
N ARG A 418 24.11 -22.80 17.93
CA ARG A 418 24.50 -24.04 17.23
C ARG A 418 24.71 -23.72 15.77
#